data_AF-A0A3R7M4P8-F1
#
_entry.id   AF-A0A3R7M4P8-F1
#
_cell.length_a   1.000
_cell.length_b   1.000
_cell.length_c   1.000
_cell.angle_alpha   90.00
_cell.angle_beta   90.00
_cell.angle_gamma   90.00
#
_symmetry.space_group_name_H-M   'P 1'
#
loop_
_entity.id
_entity.type
_entity.pdbx_description
1 polymer ?
#
loop_
_entity_poly.entity_id
_entity_poly.type
_entity_poly.pdbx_seq_one_letter_code
_entity_poly.pdbx_strand_id
1 'polypeptide(L)'
;MVIWNDQNEKTGKDILEANEKKECRTGIILPMVVTAGTITRRAVEPTWMTASNAYIDRIGSELKAMVEAPPGYHFVGADVDSQELWIAAVLGDAYFSGEHGATALGWMTLQGKKSDGSDMHSRTASTAGISRDHAKVINYGRIYGAGLRFIQRLLRQFNPKLSEEETQQRATQLFATTKGQKGWYLNKMGQNLALELNYPISGEALDRKEINKLLRQARYNNIEASFYDVVAGPAVWVGGSESHMFNCLEAIARSEEPRTPVLGARVTRALEAKYVDDQYMTSRVNWVVQSSAVDYLHIMLVSMRWLFQEYKIRGRFCISIHDERLIWHVNGGGAMGVTGDGSSQRSLGTAPWGPADQGVAGSLA
;
A
#
# COMPACT_ATOMS: atom_id res chain seq x y z
N MET A 1 -27.56 9.30 6.54
CA MET A 1 -28.42 10.08 7.46
C MET A 1 -28.08 11.55 7.25
N VAL A 2 -29.05 12.39 6.89
CA VAL A 2 -28.81 13.84 6.76
C VAL A 2 -28.97 14.47 8.14
N ILE A 3 -27.90 15.03 8.71
CA ILE A 3 -27.99 15.82 9.93
C ILE A 3 -28.04 17.29 9.51
N TRP A 4 -29.13 17.95 9.85
CA TRP A 4 -29.28 19.39 9.69
C TRP A 4 -28.60 20.07 10.88
N ASN A 5 -27.62 20.92 10.60
CA ASN A 5 -26.93 21.67 11.65
C ASN A 5 -27.70 22.98 11.88
N ASP A 6 -28.78 22.91 12.65
CA ASP A 6 -29.31 24.12 13.28
C ASP A 6 -28.36 24.49 14.41
N GLN A 7 -27.97 25.77 14.50
CA GLN A 7 -26.89 26.23 15.38
C GLN A 7 -27.18 26.10 16.89
N ASN A 8 -28.18 25.32 17.30
CA ASN A 8 -28.43 24.94 18.67
C ASN A 8 -28.85 23.47 18.70
N GLU A 9 -28.14 22.65 19.48
CA GLU A 9 -28.57 21.29 19.84
C GLU A 9 -29.99 21.33 20.41
N LYS A 10 -31.00 21.05 19.58
CA LYS A 10 -32.37 20.87 20.05
C LYS A 10 -32.96 19.59 19.49
N THR A 11 -33.43 18.76 20.42
CA THR A 11 -34.06 17.46 20.21
C THR A 11 -35.41 17.60 19.50
N GLY A 12 -35.56 16.91 18.36
CA GLY A 12 -36.74 16.21 17.83
C GLY A 12 -38.12 16.87 17.70
N LYS A 13 -38.52 17.79 18.59
CA LYS A 13 -39.86 18.40 18.64
C LYS A 13 -39.96 19.76 17.94
N ASP A 14 -38.85 20.47 17.76
CA ASP A 14 -38.84 21.82 17.17
C ASP A 14 -38.87 21.82 15.62
N ILE A 15 -38.84 20.63 15.00
CA ILE A 15 -38.69 20.45 13.55
C ILE A 15 -39.96 20.85 12.76
N LEU A 16 -41.13 20.87 13.40
CA LEU A 16 -42.41 21.09 12.70
C LEU A 16 -42.82 22.57 12.59
N GLU A 17 -42.25 23.48 13.39
CA GLU A 17 -42.69 24.89 13.44
C GLU A 17 -41.78 25.86 12.66
N ALA A 18 -40.61 25.44 12.18
CA ALA A 18 -39.59 26.34 11.61
C ALA A 18 -39.73 26.62 10.09
N ASN A 19 -40.91 26.46 9.49
CA ASN A 19 -41.09 26.51 8.02
C ASN A 19 -41.20 27.93 7.40
N GLU A 20 -41.07 29.01 8.18
CA GLU A 20 -41.30 30.37 7.66
C GLU A 20 -40.06 31.28 7.51
N LYS A 21 -38.85 30.83 7.85
CA LYS A 21 -37.64 31.64 7.63
C LYS A 21 -36.70 31.01 6.62
N LYS A 22 -36.44 31.75 5.54
CA LYS A 22 -35.48 31.53 4.46
C LYS A 22 -34.03 31.67 4.98
N GLU A 23 -33.71 31.09 6.13
CA GLU A 23 -32.35 31.00 6.62
C GLU A 23 -31.61 29.92 5.81
N CYS A 24 -30.34 30.19 5.49
CA CYS A 24 -29.49 29.32 4.68
C CYS A 24 -29.23 28.00 5.44
N ARG A 25 -30.16 27.03 5.31
CA ARG A 25 -30.10 25.74 6.01
C ARG A 25 -28.90 24.95 5.50
N THR A 26 -27.87 24.82 6.33
CA THR A 26 -26.71 23.95 6.04
C THR A 26 -27.10 22.51 6.34
N GLY A 27 -27.28 21.70 5.29
CA GLY A 27 -27.49 20.26 5.40
C GLY A 27 -26.16 19.50 5.35
N ILE A 28 -26.00 18.47 6.18
CA ILE A 28 -24.80 17.62 6.19
C ILE A 28 -25.23 16.17 5.94
N ILE A 29 -24.58 15.50 4.99
CA ILE A 29 -24.72 14.04 4.81
C ILE A 29 -23.64 13.38 5.67
N LEU A 30 -24.06 12.53 6.60
CA LEU A 30 -23.15 11.66 7.34
C LEU A 30 -23.26 10.23 6.79
N PRO A 31 -22.19 9.73 6.13
CA PRO A 31 -22.08 8.35 5.72
C PRO A 31 -21.98 7.43 6.94
N MET A 32 -22.57 6.23 6.87
CA MET A 32 -22.38 5.22 7.90
C MET A 32 -21.11 4.43 7.60
N VAL A 33 -19.98 4.97 8.04
CA VAL A 33 -18.67 4.34 7.86
C VAL A 33 -18.51 3.22 8.89
N VAL A 34 -18.29 1.99 8.43
CA VAL A 34 -17.87 0.88 9.29
C VAL A 34 -16.36 1.00 9.48
N THR A 35 -15.94 1.45 10.66
CA THR A 35 -14.52 1.48 11.03
C THR A 35 -13.99 0.05 11.11
N ALA A 36 -12.86 -0.23 10.44
CA ALA A 36 -12.30 -1.58 10.35
C ALA A 36 -13.28 -2.64 9.81
N GLY A 37 -14.02 -2.30 8.75
CA GLY A 37 -14.96 -3.21 8.09
C GLY A 37 -14.31 -4.34 7.29
N THR A 38 -13.00 -4.25 6.98
CA THR A 38 -12.24 -5.31 6.30
C THR A 38 -11.28 -6.02 7.27
N ILE A 39 -10.80 -7.21 6.88
CA ILE A 39 -9.72 -7.93 7.60
C ILE A 39 -8.46 -7.06 7.71
N THR A 40 -8.22 -6.20 6.73
CA THR A 40 -7.09 -5.26 6.70
C THR A 40 -7.33 -3.99 7.52
N ARG A 41 -8.46 -3.92 8.25
CA ARG A 41 -8.90 -2.80 9.09
C ARG A 41 -9.25 -1.53 8.32
N ARG A 42 -9.41 -1.61 7.01
CA ARG A 42 -9.92 -0.48 6.22
C ARG A 42 -11.33 -0.16 6.63
N ALA A 43 -11.65 1.13 6.61
CA ALA A 43 -13.02 1.58 6.72
C ALA A 43 -13.80 1.18 5.47
N VAL A 44 -15.08 0.87 5.65
CA VAL A 44 -15.97 0.47 4.55
C VAL A 44 -17.19 1.38 4.56
N GLU A 45 -17.44 2.00 3.42
CA GLU A 45 -18.67 2.72 3.14
C GLU A 45 -18.98 2.59 1.62
N PRO A 46 -20.18 2.13 1.22
CA PRO A 46 -20.42 1.71 -0.18
C PRO A 46 -20.48 2.82 -1.22
N THR A 47 -20.58 4.09 -0.85
CA THR A 47 -20.91 5.19 -1.76
C THR A 47 -19.77 6.21 -1.88
N TRP A 48 -19.38 6.83 -0.78
CA TRP A 48 -18.41 7.91 -0.71
C TRP A 48 -16.97 7.40 -0.72
N MET A 49 -16.70 6.25 -0.10
CA MET A 49 -15.35 5.65 -0.11
C MET A 49 -15.04 4.89 -1.41
N THR A 50 -16.06 4.60 -2.23
CA THR A 50 -15.95 3.95 -3.54
C THR A 50 -16.14 4.91 -4.71
N ALA A 51 -16.54 6.15 -4.43
CA ALA A 51 -16.82 7.15 -5.46
C ALA A 51 -15.60 7.34 -6.36
N SER A 52 -15.79 7.21 -7.68
CA SER A 52 -14.74 7.39 -8.66
C SER A 52 -14.38 8.87 -8.84
N ASN A 53 -13.31 9.16 -9.56
CA ASN A 53 -13.11 10.51 -10.11
C ASN A 53 -14.18 10.79 -11.18
N ALA A 54 -14.35 12.07 -11.53
CA ALA A 54 -15.30 12.50 -12.55
C ALA A 54 -14.85 12.07 -13.96
N TYR A 55 -15.78 11.50 -14.73
CA TYR A 55 -15.63 11.07 -16.11
C TYR A 55 -16.78 11.65 -16.94
N ILE A 56 -16.44 12.22 -18.10
CA ILE A 56 -17.41 12.92 -18.96
C ILE A 56 -18.53 11.98 -19.45
N ASP A 57 -18.20 10.71 -19.65
CA ASP A 57 -19.07 9.68 -20.23
C ASP A 57 -19.81 8.83 -19.17
N ARG A 58 -19.72 9.16 -17.88
CA ARG A 58 -20.30 8.36 -16.79
C ARG A 58 -21.10 9.19 -15.79
N ILE A 59 -22.43 9.04 -15.82
CA ILE A 59 -23.34 9.64 -14.83
C ILE A 59 -23.00 9.14 -13.43
N GLY A 60 -22.94 10.04 -12.45
CA GLY A 60 -22.63 9.75 -11.05
C GLY A 60 -21.13 9.75 -10.73
N SER A 61 -20.26 9.94 -11.72
CA SER A 61 -18.82 10.08 -11.50
C SER A 61 -18.46 11.45 -10.88
N GLU A 62 -19.35 12.42 -11.05
CA GLU A 62 -19.31 13.79 -10.51
C GLU A 62 -19.80 13.90 -9.06
N LEU A 63 -20.21 12.80 -8.41
CA LEU A 63 -20.82 12.83 -7.08
C LEU A 63 -19.95 13.57 -6.04
N LYS A 64 -18.63 13.43 -6.14
CA LYS A 64 -17.65 14.13 -5.29
C LYS A 64 -17.67 15.65 -5.48
N ALA A 65 -17.92 16.12 -6.71
CA ALA A 65 -17.95 17.54 -7.04
C ALA A 65 -19.15 18.27 -6.42
N MET A 66 -20.20 17.53 -6.07
CA MET A 66 -21.40 18.06 -5.42
C MET A 66 -21.23 18.27 -3.90
N VAL A 67 -20.10 17.86 -3.33
CA VAL A 67 -19.81 18.04 -1.91
C VAL A 67 -19.16 19.40 -1.71
N GLU A 68 -19.89 20.30 -1.06
CA GLU A 68 -19.44 21.66 -0.77
C GLU A 68 -19.02 21.83 0.69
N ALA A 69 -18.02 22.68 0.92
CA ALA A 69 -17.64 23.08 2.27
C ALA A 69 -18.66 24.10 2.81
N PRO A 70 -19.02 24.04 4.11
CA PRO A 70 -19.89 25.05 4.71
C PRO A 70 -19.31 26.47 4.56
N PRO A 71 -20.15 27.53 4.56
CA PRO A 71 -19.67 28.91 4.49
C PRO A 71 -18.59 29.21 5.54
N GLY A 72 -17.47 29.80 5.10
CA GLY A 72 -16.32 30.10 5.95
C GLY A 72 -15.36 28.92 6.20
N TYR A 73 -15.64 27.74 5.64
CA TYR A 73 -14.75 26.58 5.68
C TYR A 73 -14.24 26.22 4.28
N HIS A 74 -13.08 25.59 4.25
CA HIS A 74 -12.48 25.04 3.04
C HIS A 74 -12.10 23.58 3.25
N PHE A 75 -12.20 22.77 2.21
CA PHE A 75 -11.62 21.42 2.22
C PHE A 75 -10.11 21.52 2.06
N VAL A 76 -9.38 20.95 3.01
CA VAL A 76 -7.92 20.76 2.95
C VAL A 76 -7.67 19.28 2.76
N GLY A 77 -7.09 18.97 1.61
CA GLY A 77 -6.76 17.62 1.18
C GLY A 77 -5.27 17.37 1.16
N ALA A 78 -4.84 16.16 1.51
CA ALA A 78 -3.51 15.65 1.17
C ALA A 78 -3.68 14.28 0.49
N ASP A 79 -2.93 14.05 -0.59
CA ASP A 79 -2.88 12.78 -1.33
C ASP A 79 -1.47 12.20 -1.17
N VAL A 80 -1.36 10.98 -0.64
CA VAL A 80 -0.07 10.29 -0.48
C VAL A 80 0.12 9.35 -1.67
N ASP A 81 0.95 9.75 -2.61
CA ASP A 81 1.24 8.96 -3.81
C ASP A 81 1.78 7.57 -3.46
N SER A 82 1.08 6.52 -3.91
CA SER A 82 1.55 5.12 -3.82
C SER A 82 1.98 4.71 -2.40
N GLN A 83 1.20 5.09 -1.39
CA GLN A 83 1.51 4.87 0.02
C GLN A 83 1.92 3.42 0.33
N GLU A 84 1.14 2.46 -0.18
CA GLU A 84 1.39 1.03 0.06
C GLU A 84 2.73 0.57 -0.54
N LEU A 85 3.10 1.12 -1.69
CA LEU A 85 4.36 0.85 -2.36
C LEU A 85 5.55 1.38 -1.55
N TRP A 86 5.40 2.59 -1.00
CA TRP A 86 6.41 3.20 -0.16
C TRP A 86 6.60 2.42 1.15
N ILE A 87 5.52 2.01 1.80
CA ILE A 87 5.58 1.16 2.99
C ILE A 87 6.28 -0.16 2.67
N ALA A 88 5.91 -0.83 1.57
CA ALA A 88 6.54 -2.08 1.16
C ALA A 88 8.05 -1.90 0.91
N ALA A 89 8.45 -0.79 0.28
CA ALA A 89 9.86 -0.44 0.05
C ALA A 89 10.63 -0.28 1.36
N VAL A 90 10.09 0.50 2.30
CA VAL A 90 10.68 0.72 3.62
C VAL A 90 10.82 -0.59 4.40
N LEU A 91 9.84 -1.49 4.31
CA LEU A 91 9.93 -2.81 4.95
C LEU A 91 11.03 -3.68 4.35
N GLY A 92 11.24 -3.59 3.03
CA GLY A 92 12.36 -4.25 2.36
C GLY A 92 13.72 -3.70 2.80
N ASP A 93 13.86 -2.38 2.86
CA ASP A 93 15.06 -1.67 3.33
C ASP A 93 15.41 -2.03 4.78
N ALA A 94 14.40 -1.98 5.66
CA ALA A 94 14.56 -2.34 7.06
C ALA A 94 14.99 -3.80 7.26
N TYR A 95 14.50 -4.71 6.43
CA TYR A 95 14.87 -6.13 6.47
C TYR A 95 16.27 -6.40 5.90
N PHE A 96 16.70 -5.63 4.91
CA PHE A 96 17.98 -5.83 4.25
C PHE A 96 19.16 -5.30 5.07
N SER A 97 19.17 -3.99 5.36
CA SER A 97 20.28 -3.33 6.04
C SER A 97 19.86 -2.42 7.19
N GLY A 98 18.56 -2.11 7.31
CA GLY A 98 18.09 -1.11 8.28
C GLY A 98 18.22 0.34 7.77
N GLU A 99 18.73 0.55 6.56
CA GLU A 99 18.95 1.88 5.98
C GLU A 99 17.96 2.15 4.83
N HIS A 100 17.36 3.34 4.84
CA HIS A 100 16.39 3.70 3.81
C HIS A 100 17.05 3.87 2.43
N GLY A 101 16.43 3.32 1.39
CA GLY A 101 16.94 3.32 0.03
C GLY A 101 18.00 2.26 -0.27
N ALA A 102 18.30 1.36 0.69
CA ALA A 102 19.34 0.35 0.51
C ALA A 102 18.97 -0.79 -0.44
N THR A 103 17.67 -1.04 -0.67
CA THR A 103 17.22 -2.03 -1.67
C THR A 103 16.94 -1.37 -3.02
N ALA A 104 16.95 -2.16 -4.09
CA ALA A 104 16.59 -1.68 -5.42
C ALA A 104 15.16 -1.08 -5.44
N LEU A 105 14.22 -1.72 -4.75
CA LEU A 105 12.88 -1.19 -4.54
C LEU A 105 12.89 0.15 -3.78
N GLY A 106 13.59 0.22 -2.64
CA GLY A 106 13.77 1.44 -1.86
C GLY A 106 14.31 2.59 -2.71
N TRP A 107 15.37 2.34 -3.47
CA TRP A 107 15.97 3.32 -4.36
C TRP A 107 15.04 3.79 -5.48
N MET A 108 14.32 2.85 -6.12
CA MET A 108 13.34 3.17 -7.17
C MET A 108 12.19 4.03 -6.65
N THR A 109 11.76 3.84 -5.40
CA THR A 109 10.70 4.64 -4.79
C THR A 109 11.21 5.98 -4.29
N LEU A 110 12.43 6.04 -3.75
CA LEU A 110 13.00 7.24 -3.15
C LEU A 110 13.51 8.25 -4.19
N GLN A 111 14.22 7.77 -5.22
CA GLN A 111 14.92 8.61 -6.19
C GLN A 111 14.50 8.34 -7.65
N GLY A 112 13.68 7.32 -7.89
CA GLY A 112 13.21 6.98 -9.24
C GLY A 112 12.30 8.07 -9.82
N LYS A 113 12.54 8.43 -11.07
CA LYS A 113 11.78 9.46 -11.80
C LYS A 113 11.09 8.87 -13.01
N LYS A 114 9.87 9.34 -13.26
CA LYS A 114 9.10 9.01 -14.47
C LYS A 114 9.79 9.52 -15.73
N SER A 115 10.36 10.74 -15.69
CA SER A 115 11.07 11.36 -16.83
C SER A 115 12.24 10.51 -17.31
N ASP A 116 12.95 9.89 -16.37
CA ASP A 116 14.21 9.18 -16.63
C ASP A 116 13.97 7.68 -16.82
N GLY A 117 12.72 7.23 -16.72
CA GLY A 117 12.34 5.82 -16.77
C GLY A 117 12.92 4.97 -15.64
N SER A 118 13.41 5.60 -14.57
CA SER A 118 14.08 4.96 -13.44
C SER A 118 13.11 4.52 -12.34
N ASP A 119 11.86 4.99 -12.37
CA ASP A 119 10.81 4.54 -11.46
C ASP A 119 10.38 3.09 -11.73
N MET A 120 9.84 2.44 -10.70
CA MET A 120 9.43 1.03 -10.75
C MET A 120 8.51 0.73 -11.93
N HIS A 121 7.49 1.57 -12.19
CA HIS A 121 6.52 1.27 -13.23
C HIS A 121 7.15 1.35 -14.62
N SER A 122 8.06 2.29 -14.84
CA SER A 122 8.80 2.40 -16.10
C SER A 122 9.76 1.22 -16.31
N ARG A 123 10.44 0.75 -15.26
CA ARG A 123 11.28 -0.46 -15.33
C ARG A 123 10.48 -1.72 -15.64
N THR A 124 9.31 -1.85 -15.02
CA THR A 124 8.37 -2.95 -15.27
C THR A 124 7.84 -2.90 -16.69
N ALA A 125 7.45 -1.72 -17.16
CA ALA A 125 6.97 -1.48 -18.52
C ALA A 125 8.01 -1.88 -19.56
N SER A 126 9.26 -1.47 -19.37
CA SER A 126 10.39 -1.85 -20.23
C SER A 126 10.64 -3.35 -20.24
N THR A 127 10.61 -4.01 -19.08
CA THR A 127 10.84 -5.46 -18.95
C THR A 127 9.72 -6.29 -19.60
N ALA A 128 8.46 -5.89 -19.42
CA ALA A 128 7.30 -6.61 -19.96
C ALA A 128 6.94 -6.19 -21.40
N GLY A 129 7.49 -5.09 -21.91
CA GLY A 129 7.17 -4.53 -23.21
C GLY A 129 5.73 -4.01 -23.30
N ILE A 130 5.29 -3.28 -22.28
CA ILE A 130 3.93 -2.73 -22.14
C ILE A 130 3.99 -1.23 -21.81
N SER A 131 2.84 -0.54 -21.86
CA SER A 131 2.77 0.85 -21.40
C SER A 131 2.96 0.96 -19.88
N ARG A 132 3.39 2.15 -19.43
CA ARG A 132 3.56 2.42 -17.99
C ARG A 132 2.27 2.25 -17.20
N ASP A 133 1.13 2.63 -17.75
CA ASP A 133 -0.16 2.50 -17.06
C ASP A 133 -0.61 1.05 -16.92
N HIS A 134 -0.34 0.21 -17.94
CA HIS A 134 -0.52 -1.24 -17.81
C HIS A 134 0.45 -1.85 -16.79
N ALA A 135 1.69 -1.35 -16.72
CA ALA A 135 2.67 -1.79 -15.74
C ALA A 135 2.27 -1.46 -14.29
N LYS A 136 1.57 -0.34 -14.06
CA LYS A 136 0.98 -0.04 -12.74
C LYS A 136 0.04 -1.15 -12.28
N VAL A 137 -0.91 -1.54 -13.13
CA VAL A 137 -1.89 -2.60 -12.82
C VAL A 137 -1.18 -3.92 -12.49
N ILE A 138 -0.15 -4.26 -13.28
CA ILE A 138 0.66 -5.47 -13.05
C ILE A 138 1.44 -5.41 -11.73
N ASN A 139 2.07 -4.28 -11.41
CA ASN A 139 2.85 -4.13 -10.18
C ASN A 139 1.97 -4.27 -8.95
N TYR A 140 0.83 -3.58 -8.91
CA TYR A 140 -0.10 -3.71 -7.80
C TYR A 140 -0.62 -5.15 -7.68
N GLY A 141 -1.06 -5.76 -8.78
CA GLY A 141 -1.48 -7.17 -8.73
C GLY A 141 -0.39 -8.10 -8.20
N ARG A 142 0.86 -7.93 -8.64
CA ARG A 142 1.98 -8.79 -8.28
C ARG A 142 2.45 -8.61 -6.82
N ILE A 143 2.53 -7.37 -6.34
CA ILE A 143 2.85 -7.06 -4.94
C ILE A 143 1.80 -7.68 -4.02
N TYR A 144 0.53 -7.66 -4.44
CA TYR A 144 -0.57 -8.32 -3.73
C TYR A 144 -0.71 -9.82 -4.01
N GLY A 145 0.38 -10.47 -4.42
CA GLY A 145 0.49 -11.91 -4.52
C GLY A 145 -0.31 -12.54 -5.66
N ALA A 146 -0.67 -11.78 -6.70
CA ALA A 146 -1.14 -12.37 -7.93
C ALA A 146 -0.06 -13.27 -8.54
N GLY A 147 -0.46 -14.49 -8.92
CA GLY A 147 0.44 -15.48 -9.49
C GLY A 147 0.71 -15.29 -10.98
N LEU A 148 1.58 -16.14 -11.52
CA LEU A 148 2.02 -16.12 -12.92
C LEU A 148 0.86 -16.14 -13.93
N ARG A 149 -0.16 -16.97 -13.68
CA ARG A 149 -1.35 -17.09 -14.55
C ARG A 149 -2.14 -15.79 -14.67
N PHE A 150 -2.25 -15.03 -13.56
CA PHE A 150 -2.95 -13.76 -13.56
C PHE A 150 -2.22 -12.73 -14.43
N ILE A 151 -0.89 -12.66 -14.30
CA ILE A 151 -0.06 -11.77 -15.11
C ILE A 151 -0.11 -12.15 -16.60
N GLN A 152 -0.09 -13.44 -16.93
CA GLN A 152 -0.24 -13.89 -18.32
C GLN A 152 -1.59 -13.48 -18.92
N ARG A 153 -2.67 -13.54 -18.12
CA ARG A 153 -3.99 -13.08 -18.56
C ARG A 153 -3.98 -11.57 -18.84
N LEU A 154 -3.39 -10.77 -17.94
CA LEU A 154 -3.28 -9.32 -18.13
C LEU A 154 -2.41 -8.97 -19.34
N LEU A 155 -1.26 -9.62 -19.53
CA LEU A 155 -0.38 -9.38 -20.67
C LEU A 155 -1.09 -9.66 -22.00
N ARG A 156 -1.87 -10.75 -22.10
CA ARG A 156 -2.69 -11.05 -23.29
C ARG A 156 -3.82 -10.04 -23.49
N GLN A 157 -4.44 -9.55 -22.42
CA GLN A 157 -5.47 -8.52 -22.50
C GLN A 157 -4.90 -7.19 -23.04
N PHE A 158 -3.69 -6.82 -22.60
CA PHE A 158 -3.03 -5.59 -23.04
C PHE A 158 -2.41 -5.71 -24.44
N ASN A 159 -2.01 -6.91 -24.85
CA ASN A 159 -1.49 -7.16 -26.18
C ASN A 159 -2.01 -8.52 -26.72
N PRO A 160 -3.16 -8.50 -27.44
CA PRO A 160 -3.78 -9.72 -27.99
C PRO A 160 -2.94 -10.45 -29.05
N LYS A 161 -1.87 -9.84 -29.56
CA LYS A 161 -0.99 -10.44 -30.57
C LYS A 161 0.09 -11.34 -29.96
N LEU A 162 0.30 -11.29 -28.65
CA LEU A 162 1.29 -12.15 -27.99
C LEU A 162 0.86 -13.60 -28.03
N SER A 163 1.77 -14.48 -28.45
CA SER A 163 1.57 -15.92 -28.33
C SER A 163 1.57 -16.35 -26.85
N GLU A 164 1.05 -17.54 -26.57
CA GLU A 164 1.05 -18.09 -25.21
C GLU A 164 2.48 -18.31 -24.69
N GLU A 165 3.39 -18.76 -25.55
CA GLU A 165 4.80 -18.98 -25.22
C GLU A 165 5.52 -17.67 -24.88
N GLU A 166 5.36 -16.62 -25.71
CA GLU A 166 5.94 -15.30 -25.42
C GLU A 166 5.36 -14.70 -24.13
N THR A 167 4.06 -14.89 -23.90
CA THR A 167 3.40 -14.41 -22.68
C THR A 167 3.97 -15.11 -21.45
N GLN A 168 4.14 -16.44 -21.51
CA GLN A 168 4.76 -17.24 -20.46
C GLN A 168 6.19 -16.79 -20.20
N GLN A 169 6.99 -16.57 -21.24
CA GLN A 169 8.37 -16.14 -21.13
C GLN A 169 8.47 -14.76 -20.46
N ARG A 170 7.72 -13.76 -20.95
CA ARG A 170 7.71 -12.39 -20.39
C ARG A 170 7.24 -12.37 -18.95
N ALA A 171 6.18 -13.12 -18.63
CA ALA A 171 5.70 -13.20 -17.25
C ALA A 171 6.75 -13.84 -16.33
N THR A 172 7.40 -14.93 -16.77
CA THR A 172 8.44 -15.61 -15.99
C THR A 172 9.65 -14.71 -15.77
N GLN A 173 10.10 -14.03 -16.83
CA GLN A 173 11.18 -13.05 -16.74
C GLN A 173 10.82 -11.92 -15.78
N LEU A 174 9.60 -11.40 -15.84
CA LEU A 174 9.15 -10.35 -14.92
C LEU A 174 9.21 -10.80 -13.46
N PHE A 175 8.71 -12.00 -13.13
CA PHE A 175 8.80 -12.53 -11.76
C PHE A 175 10.24 -12.78 -11.32
N ALA A 176 11.09 -13.31 -12.21
CA ALA A 176 12.49 -13.56 -11.90
C ALA A 176 13.26 -12.25 -11.61
N THR A 177 13.06 -11.21 -12.42
CA THR A 177 13.73 -9.91 -12.22
C THR A 177 13.21 -9.18 -10.97
N THR A 178 11.91 -9.30 -10.67
CA THR A 178 11.28 -8.56 -9.57
C THR A 178 11.30 -9.34 -8.26
N LYS A 179 10.55 -10.43 -8.17
CA LYS A 179 10.42 -11.25 -6.96
C LYS A 179 11.68 -12.08 -6.69
N GLY A 180 12.38 -12.49 -7.75
CA GLY A 180 13.59 -13.30 -7.64
C GLY A 180 13.28 -14.81 -7.69
N GLN A 181 14.25 -15.59 -7.24
CA GLN A 181 14.18 -17.05 -7.14
C GLN A 181 14.19 -17.49 -5.69
N LYS A 182 13.84 -18.75 -5.43
CA LYS A 182 13.94 -19.31 -4.08
C LYS A 182 15.38 -19.72 -3.77
N GLY A 183 15.87 -19.28 -2.61
CA GLY A 183 17.16 -19.63 -2.03
C GLY A 183 17.03 -20.08 -0.57
N TRP A 184 18.09 -20.65 -0.03
CA TRP A 184 18.16 -21.15 1.34
C TRP A 184 19.48 -20.78 2.00
N TYR A 185 19.41 -20.38 3.25
CA TYR A 185 20.61 -20.22 4.08
C TYR A 185 21.10 -21.58 4.56
N LEU A 186 22.42 -21.75 4.68
CA LEU A 186 22.99 -22.92 5.32
C LEU A 186 22.86 -22.81 6.84
N ASN A 187 22.45 -23.89 7.51
CA ASN A 187 22.50 -23.98 8.96
C ASN A 187 23.95 -24.25 9.44
N LYS A 188 24.16 -24.37 10.75
CA LYS A 188 25.52 -24.62 11.31
C LYS A 188 26.19 -25.87 10.71
N MET A 189 25.43 -26.94 10.50
CA MET A 189 25.94 -28.17 9.88
C MET A 189 26.32 -27.93 8.41
N GLY A 190 25.47 -27.25 7.65
CA GLY A 190 25.74 -26.89 6.25
C GLY A 190 26.95 -25.96 6.11
N GLN A 191 27.13 -25.01 7.02
CA GLN A 191 28.29 -24.12 7.05
C GLN A 191 29.58 -24.89 7.35
N ASN A 192 29.56 -25.77 8.34
CA ASN A 192 30.71 -26.63 8.67
C ASN A 192 31.06 -27.56 7.50
N LEU A 193 30.05 -28.14 6.84
CA LEU A 193 30.24 -28.97 5.66
C LEU A 193 30.86 -28.17 4.50
N ALA A 194 30.40 -26.94 4.27
CA ALA A 194 30.97 -26.07 3.26
C ALA A 194 32.44 -25.73 3.56
N LEU A 195 32.78 -25.46 4.83
CA LEU A 195 34.16 -25.20 5.26
C LEU A 195 35.04 -26.44 5.09
N GLU A 196 34.57 -27.62 5.49
CA GLU A 196 35.31 -28.89 5.37
C GLU A 196 35.61 -29.24 3.90
N LEU A 197 34.65 -28.94 3.00
CA LEU A 197 34.79 -29.16 1.57
C LEU A 197 35.46 -28.00 0.83
N ASN A 198 35.88 -26.95 1.53
CA ASN A 198 36.40 -25.71 0.97
C ASN A 198 35.47 -25.11 -0.13
N TYR A 199 34.16 -25.23 0.07
CA TYR A 199 33.13 -24.71 -0.82
C TYR A 199 32.95 -23.21 -0.55
N PRO A 200 32.99 -22.34 -1.58
CA PRO A 200 32.88 -20.90 -1.38
C PRO A 200 31.48 -20.53 -0.88
N ILE A 201 31.41 -19.90 0.29
CA ILE A 201 30.18 -19.35 0.87
C ILE A 201 30.30 -17.83 1.01
N SER A 202 29.30 -17.10 0.51
CA SER A 202 29.23 -15.63 0.59
C SER A 202 28.48 -15.11 1.82
N GLY A 203 27.90 -16.00 2.62
CA GLY A 203 26.97 -15.64 3.70
C GLY A 203 25.55 -15.31 3.21
N GLU A 204 25.32 -15.31 1.90
CA GLU A 204 24.01 -15.13 1.28
C GLU A 204 23.26 -16.45 1.13
N ALA A 205 21.95 -16.37 0.85
CA ALA A 205 21.14 -17.55 0.59
C ALA A 205 21.50 -18.15 -0.78
N LEU A 206 21.79 -19.45 -0.80
CA LEU A 206 22.19 -20.19 -1.97
C LEU A 206 20.97 -20.72 -2.73
N ASP A 207 21.08 -20.80 -4.06
CA ASP A 207 20.05 -21.45 -4.85
C ASP A 207 20.08 -22.99 -4.65
N ARG A 208 19.02 -23.67 -5.10
CA ARG A 208 18.94 -25.13 -4.97
C ARG A 208 20.04 -25.87 -5.73
N LYS A 209 20.53 -25.32 -6.84
CA LYS A 209 21.57 -25.95 -7.68
C LYS A 209 22.91 -25.89 -6.95
N GLU A 210 23.23 -24.78 -6.30
CA GLU A 210 24.43 -24.59 -5.48
C GLU A 210 24.44 -25.55 -4.29
N ILE A 211 23.33 -25.68 -3.57
CA ILE A 211 23.22 -26.63 -2.46
C ILE A 211 23.36 -28.07 -2.97
N ASN A 212 22.76 -28.41 -4.11
CA ASN A 212 22.92 -29.74 -4.71
C ASN A 212 24.38 -30.01 -5.15
N LYS A 213 25.13 -28.98 -5.56
CA LYS A 213 26.56 -29.12 -5.87
C LYS A 213 27.36 -29.40 -4.60
N LEU A 214 27.10 -28.67 -3.51
CA LEU A 214 27.69 -28.92 -2.20
C LEU A 214 27.43 -30.36 -1.73
N LEU A 215 26.18 -30.83 -1.79
CA LEU A 215 25.82 -32.19 -1.41
C LEU A 215 26.46 -33.25 -2.32
N ARG A 216 26.64 -32.96 -3.61
CA ARG A 216 27.34 -33.85 -4.54
C ARG A 216 28.82 -33.98 -4.17
N GLN A 217 29.47 -32.88 -3.77
CA GLN A 217 30.85 -32.92 -3.28
C GLN A 217 30.96 -33.64 -1.94
N ALA A 218 30.01 -33.45 -1.03
CA ALA A 218 29.94 -34.19 0.24
C ALA A 218 29.90 -35.71 -0.01
N ARG A 219 29.03 -36.16 -0.93
CA ARG A 219 28.94 -37.57 -1.33
C ARG A 219 30.25 -38.13 -1.90
N TYR A 220 30.99 -37.33 -2.68
CA TYR A 220 32.30 -37.73 -3.20
C TYR A 220 33.34 -37.93 -2.09
N ASN A 221 33.20 -37.21 -0.97
CA ASN A 221 34.05 -37.33 0.21
C ASN A 221 33.48 -38.28 1.28
N ASN A 222 32.51 -39.13 0.91
CA ASN A 222 31.82 -40.09 1.81
C ASN A 222 31.09 -39.44 3.00
N ILE A 223 30.68 -38.17 2.87
CA ILE A 223 29.86 -37.49 3.87
C ILE A 223 28.39 -37.59 3.44
N GLU A 224 27.58 -38.26 4.26
CA GLU A 224 26.14 -38.38 4.02
C GLU A 224 25.40 -37.19 4.65
N ALA A 225 24.80 -36.38 3.80
CA ALA A 225 23.93 -35.27 4.19
C ALA A 225 22.79 -35.14 3.18
N SER A 226 21.60 -34.85 3.68
CA SER A 226 20.45 -34.48 2.85
C SER A 226 20.32 -32.97 2.74
N PHE A 227 19.46 -32.51 1.82
CA PHE A 227 19.13 -31.10 1.67
C PHE A 227 18.59 -30.49 2.96
N TYR A 228 17.73 -31.22 3.67
CA TYR A 228 17.08 -30.71 4.88
C TYR A 228 18.05 -30.66 6.07
N ASP A 229 19.11 -31.45 6.06
CA ASP A 229 20.12 -31.46 7.13
C ASP A 229 21.02 -30.23 7.08
N VAL A 230 21.20 -29.62 5.90
CA VAL A 230 22.17 -28.53 5.70
C VAL A 230 21.55 -27.14 5.59
N VAL A 231 20.23 -27.04 5.37
CA VAL A 231 19.53 -25.75 5.21
C VAL A 231 18.90 -25.26 6.51
N ALA A 232 18.79 -23.93 6.64
CA ALA A 232 18.12 -23.25 7.73
C ALA A 232 16.75 -22.75 7.28
N GLY A 233 15.69 -23.19 7.97
CA GLY A 233 14.36 -22.62 7.86
C GLY A 233 13.71 -22.73 6.46
N PRO A 234 12.66 -21.92 6.21
CA PRO A 234 11.94 -21.91 4.94
C PRO A 234 12.73 -21.19 3.82
N ALA A 235 12.33 -21.44 2.58
CA ALA A 235 12.94 -20.82 1.41
C ALA A 235 12.68 -19.30 1.35
N VAL A 236 13.75 -18.51 1.19
CA VAL A 236 13.71 -17.06 1.00
C VAL A 236 13.76 -16.70 -0.49
N TRP A 237 13.34 -15.49 -0.83
CA TRP A 237 13.51 -14.92 -2.16
C TRP A 237 14.89 -14.26 -2.29
N VAL A 238 15.57 -14.48 -3.42
CA VAL A 238 16.89 -13.92 -3.72
C VAL A 238 16.99 -13.46 -5.18
N GLY A 239 17.85 -12.48 -5.43
CA GLY A 239 18.22 -12.04 -6.79
C GLY A 239 17.18 -11.21 -7.54
N GLY A 240 16.05 -10.87 -6.92
CA GLY A 240 15.05 -9.96 -7.48
C GLY A 240 15.10 -8.58 -6.82
N SER A 241 14.64 -7.55 -7.54
CA SER A 241 14.59 -6.16 -7.03
C SER A 241 13.72 -5.98 -5.78
N GLU A 242 12.82 -6.93 -5.51
CA GLU A 242 11.81 -6.89 -4.45
C GLU A 242 11.94 -8.07 -3.48
N SER A 243 12.98 -8.90 -3.63
CA SER A 243 13.16 -10.11 -2.83
C SER A 243 13.17 -9.82 -1.33
N HIS A 244 13.87 -8.77 -0.88
CA HIS A 244 13.92 -8.38 0.54
C HIS A 244 12.55 -7.94 1.08
N MET A 245 11.77 -7.21 0.29
CA MET A 245 10.41 -6.81 0.64
C MET A 245 9.51 -8.04 0.81
N PHE A 246 9.52 -8.98 -0.15
CA PHE A 246 8.77 -10.23 -0.01
C PHE A 246 9.22 -11.08 1.18
N ASN A 247 10.53 -11.14 1.46
CA ASN A 247 11.05 -11.85 2.63
C ASN A 247 10.55 -11.24 3.94
N CYS A 248 10.56 -9.91 4.05
CA CYS A 248 10.05 -9.19 5.21
C CYS A 248 8.55 -9.45 5.41
N LEU A 249 7.74 -9.28 4.35
CA LEU A 249 6.30 -9.51 4.41
C LEU A 249 5.96 -10.96 4.74
N GLU A 250 6.66 -11.92 4.14
CA GLU A 250 6.47 -13.34 4.42
C GLU A 250 6.91 -13.71 5.85
N ALA A 251 7.98 -13.09 6.38
CA ALA A 251 8.42 -13.30 7.76
C ALA A 251 7.39 -12.78 8.77
N ILE A 252 6.86 -11.58 8.57
CA ILE A 252 5.78 -11.03 9.40
C ILE A 252 4.54 -11.91 9.30
N ALA A 253 4.13 -12.28 8.09
CA ALA A 253 2.96 -13.10 7.85
C ALA A 253 3.07 -14.47 8.54
N ARG A 254 4.24 -15.10 8.55
CA ARG A 254 4.50 -16.42 9.17
C ARG A 254 4.78 -16.38 10.68
N SER A 255 4.94 -15.20 11.28
CA SER A 255 5.12 -15.10 12.73
C SER A 255 3.93 -15.70 13.50
N GLU A 256 4.17 -16.13 14.75
CA GLU A 256 3.11 -16.74 15.58
C GLU A 256 1.94 -15.77 15.82
N GLU A 257 2.26 -14.49 16.01
CA GLU A 257 1.29 -13.40 16.15
C GLU A 257 1.58 -12.30 15.11
N PRO A 258 1.13 -12.43 13.85
CA PRO A 258 1.37 -11.44 12.82
C PRO A 258 0.83 -10.07 13.22
N ARG A 259 1.73 -9.10 13.28
CA ARG A 259 1.45 -7.72 13.70
C ARG A 259 1.99 -6.73 12.68
N THR A 260 1.30 -5.61 12.54
CA THR A 260 1.85 -4.48 11.81
C THR A 260 3.06 -3.91 12.55
N PRO A 261 4.08 -3.43 11.82
CA PRO A 261 5.35 -3.04 12.42
C PRO A 261 5.27 -1.71 13.17
N VAL A 262 4.30 -0.84 12.85
CA VAL A 262 4.22 0.51 13.43
C VAL A 262 3.33 0.56 14.68
N LEU A 263 2.05 0.18 14.58
CA LEU A 263 1.13 0.21 15.74
C LEU A 263 0.90 -1.15 16.39
N GLY A 264 1.55 -2.22 15.90
CA GLY A 264 1.44 -3.55 16.51
C GLY A 264 0.05 -4.19 16.37
N ALA A 265 -0.75 -3.74 15.40
CA ALA A 265 -2.09 -4.25 15.15
C ALA A 265 -2.01 -5.69 14.64
N ARG A 266 -2.73 -6.60 15.28
CA ARG A 266 -2.67 -8.03 15.01
C ARG A 266 -3.70 -8.45 13.97
N VAL A 267 -3.35 -9.43 13.13
CA VAL A 267 -4.30 -10.05 12.20
C VAL A 267 -5.39 -10.79 12.98
N THR A 268 -6.55 -11.05 12.37
CA THR A 268 -7.57 -11.91 12.99
C THR A 268 -6.96 -13.26 13.37
N ARG A 269 -7.31 -13.76 14.57
CA ARG A 269 -6.80 -15.03 15.11
C ARG A 269 -7.04 -16.20 14.16
N ALA A 270 -8.12 -16.15 13.38
CA ALA A 270 -8.45 -17.17 12.39
C ALA A 270 -7.44 -17.31 11.24
N LEU A 271 -6.55 -16.32 11.03
CA LEU A 271 -5.52 -16.32 9.99
C LEU A 271 -4.09 -16.51 10.55
N GLU A 272 -3.95 -16.83 11.83
CA GLU A 272 -2.65 -17.11 12.44
C GLU A 272 -2.12 -18.47 12.00
N ALA A 273 -0.78 -18.59 11.89
CA ALA A 273 -0.11 -19.81 11.46
C ALA A 273 -0.55 -21.05 12.26
N LYS A 274 -0.85 -20.87 13.56
CA LYS A 274 -1.34 -21.95 14.43
C LYS A 274 -2.64 -22.62 13.92
N TYR A 275 -3.49 -21.88 13.22
CA TYR A 275 -4.81 -22.37 12.78
C TYR A 275 -4.86 -22.69 11.29
N VAL A 276 -4.08 -21.99 10.46
CA VAL A 276 -4.11 -22.15 8.99
C VAL A 276 -2.81 -22.68 8.39
N ASP A 277 -1.78 -22.89 9.20
CA ASP A 277 -0.44 -23.31 8.76
C ASP A 277 0.09 -22.37 7.65
N ASP A 278 0.44 -22.90 6.48
CA ASP A 278 0.85 -22.14 5.28
C ASP A 278 -0.32 -21.79 4.33
N GLN A 279 -1.57 -22.01 4.73
CA GLN A 279 -2.73 -21.60 3.92
C GLN A 279 -2.93 -20.08 3.95
N TYR A 280 -3.57 -19.57 2.89
CA TYR A 280 -3.92 -18.14 2.73
C TYR A 280 -2.72 -17.16 2.78
N MET A 281 -1.50 -17.63 2.47
CA MET A 281 -0.30 -16.80 2.52
C MET A 281 -0.38 -15.53 1.67
N THR A 282 -1.00 -15.58 0.48
CA THR A 282 -1.26 -14.39 -0.33
C THR A 282 -2.07 -13.34 0.45
N SER A 283 -3.18 -13.75 1.06
CA SER A 283 -4.03 -12.85 1.85
C SER A 283 -3.32 -12.31 3.08
N ARG A 284 -2.51 -13.14 3.75
CA ARG A 284 -1.72 -12.74 4.95
C ARG A 284 -0.62 -11.74 4.59
N VAL A 285 0.10 -11.95 3.49
CA VAL A 285 1.11 -11.02 2.97
C VAL A 285 0.47 -9.69 2.59
N ASN A 286 -0.66 -9.72 1.89
CA ASN A 286 -1.40 -8.51 1.52
C ASN A 286 -1.88 -7.74 2.75
N TRP A 287 -2.33 -8.48 3.78
CA TRP A 287 -2.74 -7.90 5.05
C TRP A 287 -1.61 -7.10 5.70
N VAL A 288 -0.35 -7.57 5.65
CA VAL A 288 0.77 -6.85 6.26
C VAL A 288 0.90 -5.44 5.67
N VAL A 289 0.88 -5.30 4.34
CA VAL A 289 1.00 -3.99 3.68
C VAL A 289 -0.23 -3.12 3.91
N GLN A 290 -1.43 -3.65 3.62
CA GLN A 290 -2.67 -2.88 3.70
C GLN A 290 -2.99 -2.44 5.13
N SER A 291 -2.78 -3.34 6.10
CA SER A 291 -2.97 -3.02 7.51
C SER A 291 -1.92 -2.01 7.99
N SER A 292 -0.69 -2.07 7.49
CA SER A 292 0.32 -1.05 7.81
C SER A 292 -0.02 0.33 7.20
N ALA A 293 -0.68 0.38 6.04
CA ALA A 293 -1.21 1.62 5.49
C ALA A 293 -2.30 2.24 6.40
N VAL A 294 -3.16 1.40 6.98
CA VAL A 294 -4.15 1.84 7.99
C VAL A 294 -3.48 2.37 9.26
N ASP A 295 -2.33 1.81 9.67
CA ASP A 295 -1.55 2.38 10.78
C ASP A 295 -1.07 3.80 10.48
N TYR A 296 -0.55 4.02 9.28
CA TYR A 296 -0.13 5.34 8.84
C TYR A 296 -1.31 6.33 8.83
N LEU A 297 -2.47 5.90 8.33
CA LEU A 297 -3.70 6.68 8.39
C LEU A 297 -4.04 7.08 9.82
N HIS A 298 -4.04 6.14 10.77
CA HIS A 298 -4.34 6.43 12.17
C HIS A 298 -3.36 7.44 12.77
N ILE A 299 -2.06 7.30 12.51
CA ILE A 299 -1.05 8.25 13.00
C ILE A 299 -1.33 9.63 12.44
N MET A 300 -1.63 9.75 11.15
CA MET A 300 -1.93 11.03 10.51
C MET A 300 -3.21 11.67 11.07
N LEU A 301 -4.28 10.90 11.28
CA LEU A 301 -5.52 11.38 11.89
C LEU A 301 -5.32 11.86 13.33
N VAL A 302 -4.57 11.11 14.15
CA VAL A 302 -4.27 11.47 15.53
C VAL A 302 -3.39 12.71 15.60
N SER A 303 -2.36 12.78 14.74
CA SER A 303 -1.44 13.92 14.66
C SER A 303 -2.17 15.20 14.24
N MET A 304 -3.00 15.12 13.20
CA MET A 304 -3.82 16.26 12.74
C MET A 304 -4.81 16.72 13.81
N ARG A 305 -5.47 15.78 14.50
CA ARG A 305 -6.37 16.12 15.61
C ARG A 305 -5.61 16.82 16.74
N TRP A 306 -4.42 16.33 17.09
CA TRP A 306 -3.58 16.96 18.12
C TRP A 306 -3.16 18.38 17.71
N LEU A 307 -2.68 18.57 16.47
CA LEU A 307 -2.33 19.89 15.94
C LEU A 307 -3.52 20.86 15.94
N PHE A 308 -4.72 20.38 15.61
CA PHE A 308 -5.92 21.21 15.66
C PHE A 308 -6.26 21.67 17.08
N GLN A 309 -6.04 20.81 18.08
CA GLN A 309 -6.25 21.16 19.48
C GLN A 309 -5.19 22.15 19.97
N GLU A 310 -3.92 21.88 19.69
CA GLU A 310 -2.76 22.68 20.13
C GLU A 310 -2.83 24.10 19.57
N TYR A 311 -3.01 24.24 18.25
CA TYR A 311 -3.06 25.53 17.57
C TYR A 311 -4.47 26.14 17.51
N LYS A 312 -5.45 25.54 18.20
CA LYS A 312 -6.86 25.98 18.24
C LYS A 312 -7.47 26.15 16.85
N ILE A 313 -7.07 25.32 15.90
CA ILE A 313 -7.57 25.33 14.53
C ILE A 313 -8.96 24.72 14.55
N ARG A 314 -9.96 25.48 14.11
CA ARG A 314 -11.33 24.99 13.92
C ARG A 314 -11.40 24.16 12.65
N GLY A 315 -11.06 22.88 12.77
CA GLY A 315 -11.27 21.91 11.71
C GLY A 315 -11.78 20.57 12.22
N ARG A 316 -12.30 19.76 11.30
CA ARG A 316 -12.77 18.38 11.56
C ARG A 316 -12.50 17.49 10.36
N PHE A 317 -12.33 16.22 10.65
CA PHE A 317 -12.17 15.18 9.65
C PHE A 317 -13.47 14.97 8.91
N CYS A 318 -13.42 14.90 7.58
CA CYS A 318 -14.58 14.65 6.74
C CYS A 318 -14.58 13.21 6.23
N ILE A 319 -13.54 12.83 5.50
CA ILE A 319 -13.43 11.49 4.89
C ILE A 319 -11.97 11.13 4.66
N SER A 320 -11.69 9.82 4.71
CA SER A 320 -10.49 9.22 4.16
C SER A 320 -10.91 8.34 2.98
N ILE A 321 -10.24 8.51 1.85
CA ILE A 321 -10.49 7.70 0.64
C ILE A 321 -9.23 6.89 0.37
N HIS A 322 -9.39 5.56 0.34
CA HIS A 322 -8.33 4.57 0.09
C HIS A 322 -7.10 4.70 1.00
N ASP A 323 -7.24 5.28 2.20
CA ASP A 323 -6.15 5.54 3.17
C ASP A 323 -5.08 6.57 2.72
N GLU A 324 -5.17 7.06 1.49
CA GLU A 324 -4.19 7.95 0.85
C GLU A 324 -4.66 9.41 0.83
N ARG A 325 -5.99 9.63 0.76
CA ARG A 325 -6.58 10.97 0.70
C ARG A 325 -7.29 11.31 1.99
N LEU A 326 -6.80 12.32 2.70
CA LEU A 326 -7.47 12.87 3.88
C LEU A 326 -8.07 14.22 3.58
N ILE A 327 -9.33 14.40 3.97
CA ILE A 327 -10.02 15.67 3.79
C ILE A 327 -10.51 16.17 5.15
N TRP A 328 -10.14 17.41 5.43
CA TRP A 328 -10.58 18.16 6.59
C TRP A 328 -11.33 19.39 6.11
N HIS A 329 -12.39 19.78 6.81
CA HIS A 329 -12.89 21.14 6.67
C HIS A 329 -12.16 22.04 7.68
N VAL A 330 -11.65 23.19 7.25
CA VAL A 330 -10.90 24.13 8.12
C VAL A 330 -11.48 25.53 7.93
N ASN A 331 -11.74 26.22 9.04
CA ASN A 331 -12.26 27.59 9.01
C ASN A 331 -11.18 28.57 8.52
N GLY A 332 -11.48 29.33 7.46
CA GLY A 332 -10.56 30.32 6.88
C GLY A 332 -10.47 31.63 7.66
N GLY A 333 -11.35 31.88 8.64
CA GLY A 333 -11.51 33.15 9.35
C GLY A 333 -10.73 33.29 10.66
N GLY A 334 -9.69 32.49 10.91
CA GLY A 334 -9.12 32.35 12.25
C GLY A 334 -7.60 32.20 12.33
N ALA A 335 -6.82 32.92 11.52
CA ALA A 335 -5.45 33.26 11.91
C ALA A 335 -5.52 34.46 12.86
N MET A 336 -5.67 34.22 14.16
CA MET A 336 -5.42 35.26 15.16
C MET A 336 -3.92 35.58 15.15
N GLY A 337 -3.57 36.72 14.56
CA GLY A 337 -2.41 37.55 14.90
C GLY A 337 -1.06 36.85 15.04
N VAL A 338 -0.42 36.55 13.91
CA VAL A 338 1.05 36.70 13.81
C VAL A 338 1.27 37.89 12.90
N THR A 339 1.56 39.05 13.51
CA THR A 339 2.00 40.26 12.79
C THR A 339 3.37 39.99 12.19
N GLY A 340 3.38 39.52 10.94
CA GLY A 340 4.53 39.53 10.05
C GLY A 340 4.26 40.50 8.91
N ASP A 341 5.23 41.35 8.66
CA ASP A 341 5.25 42.49 7.74
C ASP A 341 4.70 42.19 6.33
N GLY A 342 4.09 43.22 5.75
CA GLY A 342 3.26 43.17 4.56
C GLY A 342 3.96 42.68 3.30
N SER A 343 3.30 41.77 2.58
CA SER A 343 3.17 41.83 1.12
C SER A 343 2.22 40.73 0.62
N SER A 344 1.30 41.13 -0.26
CA SER A 344 0.44 40.29 -1.11
C SER A 344 -0.65 39.44 -0.44
N GLN A 345 -1.82 40.06 -0.19
CA GLN A 345 -3.08 39.31 -0.19
C GLN A 345 -3.35 38.80 -1.62
N ARG A 346 -3.14 37.50 -1.86
CA ARG A 346 -3.78 36.79 -2.97
C ARG A 346 -5.11 36.23 -2.47
N SER A 347 -6.19 36.57 -3.14
CA SER A 347 -7.52 35.98 -2.91
C SER A 347 -7.45 34.47 -3.15
N LEU A 348 -7.67 33.67 -2.11
CA LEU A 348 -7.92 32.24 -2.24
C LEU A 348 -9.38 32.07 -2.67
N GLY A 349 -9.58 31.82 -3.97
CA GLY A 349 -10.89 31.50 -4.52
C GLY A 349 -11.44 30.20 -3.91
N THR A 350 -12.74 30.17 -3.66
CA THR A 350 -13.50 28.96 -3.35
C THR A 350 -13.53 28.06 -4.59
N ALA A 351 -12.63 27.08 -4.66
CA ALA A 351 -12.64 26.09 -5.73
C ALA A 351 -13.54 24.91 -5.33
N PRO A 352 -14.51 24.48 -6.17
CA PRO A 352 -15.14 23.17 -6.03
C PRO A 352 -14.08 22.06 -6.14
N TRP A 353 -14.40 20.85 -5.69
CA TRP A 353 -13.54 19.66 -5.81
C TRP A 353 -12.98 19.56 -7.24
N GLY A 354 -11.72 19.96 -7.42
CA GLY A 354 -11.05 19.93 -8.71
C GLY A 354 -10.65 18.50 -9.10
N PRO A 355 -10.52 18.20 -10.40
CA PRO A 355 -10.01 16.91 -10.84
C PRO A 355 -8.55 16.74 -10.41
N ALA A 356 -8.26 15.66 -9.68
CA ALA A 356 -6.90 15.24 -9.37
C ALA A 356 -6.33 14.42 -10.54
N ASP A 357 -5.02 14.56 -10.76
CA ASP A 357 -4.27 13.86 -11.79
C ASP A 357 -4.48 12.34 -11.73
N GLN A 358 -4.47 11.72 -12.92
CA GLN A 358 -4.86 10.33 -13.15
C GLN A 358 -3.89 9.33 -12.49
N GLY A 359 -4.20 8.91 -11.27
CA GLY A 359 -3.74 7.66 -10.66
C GLY A 359 -4.81 6.59 -10.80
N VAL A 360 -4.62 5.65 -11.72
CA VAL A 360 -5.49 4.47 -11.88
C VAL A 360 -5.35 3.57 -10.65
N ALA A 361 -6.15 3.81 -9.62
CA ALA A 361 -6.40 2.85 -8.56
C ALA A 361 -7.42 1.83 -9.10
N GLY A 362 -6.91 0.72 -9.64
CA GLY A 362 -7.73 -0.41 -10.01
C GLY A 362 -8.30 -1.06 -8.75
N SER A 363 -9.61 -0.95 -8.54
CA SER A 363 -10.34 -1.79 -7.59
C SER A 363 -10.26 -3.24 -8.08
N LEU A 364 -9.39 -4.04 -7.47
CA LEU A 364 -9.50 -5.50 -7.56
C LEU A 364 -10.53 -5.94 -6.50
N ALA A 365 -11.74 -6.19 -6.97
CA ALA A 365 -12.71 -7.04 -6.28
C ALA A 365 -12.24 -8.50 -6.30
#